data_AF-A2FHD5-F1
#
_entry.id   AF-A2FHD5-F1
#
_cell.length_a   1.000
_cell.length_b   1.000
_cell.length_c   1.000
_cell.angle_alpha   90.00
_cell.angle_beta   90.00
_cell.angle_gamma   90.00
#
_symmetry.space_group_name_H-M   'P 1'
#
loop_
_entity.id
_entity.type
_entity.pdbx_description
1 polymer ?
#
loop_
_entity_poly.entity_id
_entity_poly.type
_entity_poly.pdbx_seq_one_letter_code
_entity_poly.pdbx_strand_id
1 'polypeptide(L)'
;MKYAWSTEIDLAFGFIILNYGFLICEILLILYIKNFFHNLPDFNNSIILDNNQLIANLFSENTCKIPSALIERQINYDEKITVDTKGLIIDGTVRPKFSWNYCATCHHTRTKNVIKFASRLKTTFLHLKGVYLAGSCHISDGRRVFSRDPRDILPYKIFIPGETRSFAGNYDHAICVGHRWSSYYGHFITDYLCPLMCVPREYWAKSKVIVGLEPETKSLNHVFDLLTMIGIKNESIHILGRTEWVFCNNLYTVVDPPSYFSHPATCYVNLSKLLNKNLKLQDVEAKQYVICNRRPPANRKIANFDELWN
;
A
#
# COMPACT_ATOMS: atom_id res chain seq x y z
N MET A 1 23.79 -28.72 -43.20
CA MET A 1 22.34 -28.72 -43.49
C MET A 1 21.69 -27.63 -42.64
N LYS A 2 20.68 -26.89 -43.11
CA LYS A 2 20.11 -25.74 -42.37
C LYS A 2 18.95 -26.15 -41.47
N TYR A 3 19.01 -25.81 -40.18
CA TYR A 3 17.88 -25.33 -39.36
C TYR A 3 18.48 -24.25 -38.44
N ALA A 4 18.12 -22.97 -38.55
CA ALA A 4 16.81 -22.34 -38.30
C ALA A 4 16.56 -22.15 -36.80
N TRP A 5 16.63 -20.89 -36.35
CA TRP A 5 16.34 -20.48 -34.98
C TRP A 5 14.83 -20.23 -34.82
N SER A 6 14.27 -20.62 -33.68
CA SER A 6 13.00 -20.10 -33.15
C SER A 6 13.22 -19.73 -31.69
N THR A 7 13.19 -18.43 -31.39
CA THR A 7 13.38 -17.90 -30.03
C THR A 7 12.07 -17.91 -29.28
N GLU A 8 11.87 -18.94 -28.46
CA GLU A 8 10.87 -18.94 -27.39
C GLU A 8 11.64 -18.86 -26.07
N ILE A 9 11.34 -17.85 -25.25
CA ILE A 9 11.93 -17.64 -23.92
C ILE A 9 10.79 -17.81 -22.92
N ASP A 10 10.72 -18.98 -22.29
CA ASP A 10 9.77 -19.23 -21.20
C ASP A 10 10.14 -18.38 -19.98
N LEU A 11 9.40 -17.29 -19.76
CA LEU A 11 9.56 -16.44 -18.57
C LEU A 11 8.61 -16.85 -17.45
N ALA A 12 9.05 -17.80 -16.65
CA ALA A 12 8.47 -18.13 -15.36
C ALA A 12 8.98 -17.17 -14.25
N PHE A 13 8.15 -16.86 -13.24
CA PHE A 13 8.54 -16.02 -12.08
C PHE A 13 7.70 -16.31 -10.82
N GLY A 14 8.31 -16.16 -9.62
CA GLY A 14 7.68 -16.44 -8.30
C GLY A 14 7.85 -15.34 -7.24
N PHE A 15 7.21 -15.48 -6.06
CA PHE A 15 7.13 -14.42 -5.02
C PHE A 15 7.53 -14.80 -3.58
N ILE A 16 8.41 -14.01 -2.97
CA ILE A 16 8.88 -14.13 -1.57
C ILE A 16 8.34 -12.94 -0.72
N ILE A 17 8.36 -13.06 0.63
CA ILE A 17 8.26 -11.95 1.65
C ILE A 17 6.82 -11.45 1.99
N LEU A 18 6.37 -11.20 3.26
CA LEU A 18 7.02 -11.15 4.60
C LEU A 18 6.05 -11.40 5.82
N ASN A 19 6.42 -12.32 6.73
CA ASN A 19 6.17 -12.31 8.21
C ASN A 19 4.81 -12.72 8.85
N TYR A 20 4.88 -13.18 10.11
CA TYR A 20 3.82 -13.89 10.86
C TYR A 20 2.48 -13.16 11.09
N GLY A 21 2.39 -11.85 10.86
CA GLY A 21 1.09 -11.15 10.86
C GLY A 21 0.30 -11.36 9.55
N PHE A 22 0.98 -11.79 8.48
CA PHE A 22 0.49 -11.75 7.12
C PHE A 22 -0.29 -13.00 6.67
N LEU A 23 -0.37 -14.10 7.43
CA LEU A 23 -0.93 -15.36 6.89
C LEU A 23 -2.37 -15.21 6.34
N ILE A 24 -3.14 -14.26 6.87
CA ILE A 24 -4.50 -13.92 6.44
C ILE A 24 -4.48 -12.97 5.23
N CYS A 25 -3.44 -12.15 5.14
CA CYS A 25 -3.17 -11.16 4.11
C CYS A 25 -2.59 -11.81 2.85
N GLU A 26 -1.66 -12.76 3.00
CA GLU A 26 -1.08 -13.58 1.93
C GLU A 26 -2.18 -14.41 1.23
N ILE A 27 -3.13 -14.98 1.98
CA ILE A 27 -4.31 -15.67 1.42
C ILE A 27 -5.18 -14.71 0.59
N LEU A 28 -5.26 -13.44 0.95
CA LEU A 28 -5.99 -12.41 0.19
C LEU A 28 -5.21 -11.85 -1.00
N LEU A 29 -3.88 -11.77 -0.88
CA LEU A 29 -2.95 -11.37 -1.93
C LEU A 29 -2.93 -12.39 -3.08
N ILE A 30 -2.97 -13.68 -2.73
CA ILE A 30 -2.97 -14.83 -3.63
C ILE A 30 -4.26 -14.95 -4.44
N LEU A 31 -5.38 -14.42 -3.95
CA LEU A 31 -6.58 -14.28 -4.78
C LEU A 31 -6.35 -13.30 -5.96
N TYR A 32 -5.26 -12.50 -5.97
CA TYR A 32 -5.24 -11.23 -6.70
C TYR A 32 -4.04 -10.83 -7.58
N ILE A 33 -2.77 -11.25 -7.40
CA ILE A 33 -1.67 -10.72 -8.26
C ILE A 33 -0.62 -11.78 -8.72
N LYS A 34 -0.34 -11.82 -10.04
CA LYS A 34 0.82 -12.47 -10.74
C LYS A 34 1.96 -11.44 -10.97
N ASN A 35 3.24 -11.85 -11.15
CA ASN A 35 4.35 -11.20 -10.41
C ASN A 35 5.63 -10.74 -11.20
N PHE A 36 6.37 -9.74 -10.66
CA PHE A 36 7.65 -9.09 -11.12
C PHE A 36 7.60 -8.25 -12.44
N PHE A 37 8.70 -7.64 -12.95
CA PHE A 37 9.56 -6.47 -12.56
C PHE A 37 10.47 -6.12 -13.82
N HIS A 38 11.62 -5.39 -13.91
CA HIS A 38 12.57 -4.58 -13.07
C HIS A 38 13.48 -3.73 -14.05
N ASN A 39 14.59 -2.98 -13.79
CA ASN A 39 15.53 -2.64 -12.68
C ASN A 39 16.37 -1.36 -13.07
N LEU A 40 17.22 -0.79 -12.17
CA LEU A 40 18.33 0.20 -12.39
C LEU A 40 17.95 1.63 -12.92
N PRO A 41 18.82 2.68 -12.84
CA PRO A 41 19.82 3.09 -11.83
C PRO A 41 19.65 4.56 -11.33
N ASP A 42 20.63 5.12 -10.60
CA ASP A 42 20.56 6.37 -9.78
C ASP A 42 20.74 7.74 -10.48
N PHE A 43 20.31 8.84 -9.82
CA PHE A 43 21.03 10.13 -9.73
C PHE A 43 20.54 11.03 -8.57
N ASN A 44 21.32 12.04 -8.17
CA ASN A 44 21.16 12.85 -6.94
C ASN A 44 21.00 14.36 -7.20
N ASN A 45 20.24 15.06 -6.33
CA ASN A 45 20.61 16.35 -5.66
C ASN A 45 19.40 16.96 -4.91
N SER A 46 19.65 17.63 -3.77
CA SER A 46 18.62 18.30 -2.95
C SER A 46 19.08 19.69 -2.47
N ILE A 47 18.11 20.57 -2.19
CA ILE A 47 18.32 21.91 -1.64
C ILE A 47 17.58 22.00 -0.30
N ILE A 48 18.25 22.54 0.72
CA ILE A 48 17.71 22.71 2.07
C ILE A 48 17.14 24.13 2.21
N LEU A 49 15.95 24.25 2.82
CA LEU A 49 15.37 25.52 3.25
C LEU A 49 15.08 25.47 4.76
N ASP A 50 15.42 26.55 5.45
CA ASP A 50 15.24 26.68 6.89
C ASP A 50 13.85 27.24 7.22
N ASN A 51 13.07 26.49 8.01
CA ASN A 51 11.70 26.84 8.41
C ASN A 51 11.29 26.20 9.76
N ASN A 52 12.28 25.87 10.60
CA ASN A 52 12.09 25.02 11.78
C ASN A 52 11.08 25.57 12.81
N GLN A 53 10.85 26.88 12.84
CA GLN A 53 10.08 27.54 13.90
C GLN A 53 8.55 27.48 13.71
N LEU A 54 8.05 27.32 12.48
CA LEU A 54 6.61 27.17 12.23
C LEU A 54 6.08 25.79 12.68
N ILE A 55 6.96 24.78 12.66
CA ILE A 55 6.60 23.37 12.82
C ILE A 55 6.48 22.95 14.29
N ALA A 56 7.22 23.60 15.20
CA ALA A 56 7.22 23.24 16.63
C ALA A 56 5.86 23.40 17.31
N ASN A 57 5.08 24.42 16.92
CA ASN A 57 3.83 24.79 17.59
C ASN A 57 2.60 23.97 17.17
N LEU A 58 2.74 23.03 16.21
CA LEU A 58 1.61 22.29 15.61
C LEU A 58 1.10 21.09 16.44
N PHE A 59 1.77 20.77 17.56
CA PHE A 59 1.78 19.39 18.12
C PHE A 59 1.51 19.26 19.63
N SER A 60 1.15 20.34 20.34
CA SER A 60 0.89 20.28 21.79
C SER A 60 -0.49 19.74 22.18
N GLU A 61 -1.39 19.52 21.23
CA GLU A 61 -2.78 19.08 21.47
C GLU A 61 -3.13 17.80 20.70
N ASN A 62 -4.11 17.06 21.24
CA ASN A 62 -4.46 15.70 20.84
C ASN A 62 -4.77 15.54 19.35
N THR A 63 -4.50 14.34 18.80
CA THR A 63 -4.87 13.97 17.43
C THR A 63 -6.36 14.18 17.17
N CYS A 64 -6.69 15.22 16.41
CA CYS A 64 -8.07 15.57 16.09
C CYS A 64 -8.63 14.69 14.97
N LYS A 65 -9.96 14.51 14.94
CA LYS A 65 -10.65 14.10 13.71
C LYS A 65 -10.46 15.18 12.63
N ILE A 66 -10.42 14.78 11.36
CA ILE A 66 -10.39 15.71 10.23
C ILE A 66 -11.65 16.61 10.29
N PRO A 67 -11.50 17.96 10.36
CA PRO A 67 -12.63 18.87 10.38
C PRO A 67 -13.47 18.78 9.11
N SER A 68 -14.79 18.78 9.25
CA SER A 68 -15.72 18.74 8.11
C SER A 68 -15.53 19.90 7.13
N ALA A 69 -15.10 21.07 7.61
CA ALA A 69 -14.78 22.23 6.78
C ALA A 69 -13.60 22.01 5.80
N LEU A 70 -12.81 20.94 5.96
CA LEU A 70 -11.75 20.55 5.03
C LEU A 70 -12.22 19.47 4.04
N ILE A 71 -13.41 18.87 4.22
CA ILE A 71 -13.91 17.75 3.43
C ILE A 71 -14.82 18.28 2.31
N GLU A 72 -14.40 18.16 1.06
CA GLU A 72 -15.20 18.50 -0.13
C GLU A 72 -16.17 17.37 -0.50
N ARG A 73 -15.68 16.13 -0.50
CA ARG A 73 -16.43 14.93 -0.91
C ARG A 73 -16.04 13.76 -0.03
N GLN A 74 -17.03 13.00 0.45
CA GLN A 74 -16.84 11.74 1.17
C GLN A 74 -17.60 10.63 0.44
N ILE A 75 -17.00 9.44 0.36
CA ILE A 75 -17.68 8.23 -0.13
C ILE A 75 -17.47 7.12 0.90
N ASN A 76 -18.57 6.55 1.39
CA ASN A 76 -18.58 5.45 2.34
C ASN A 76 -18.82 4.15 1.59
N TYR A 77 -17.82 3.28 1.53
CA TYR A 77 -17.90 1.93 0.98
C TYR A 77 -18.31 0.96 2.09
N ASP A 78 -19.32 0.13 1.84
CA ASP A 78 -19.69 -1.01 2.68
C ASP A 78 -20.15 -2.16 1.76
N GLU A 79 -19.18 -2.75 1.07
CA GLU A 79 -19.36 -3.66 -0.06
C GLU A 79 -19.08 -5.10 0.34
N LYS A 80 -19.85 -6.05 -0.22
CA LYS A 80 -19.73 -7.47 0.08
C LYS A 80 -19.61 -8.31 -1.20
N ILE A 81 -18.67 -9.25 -1.22
CA ILE A 81 -18.46 -10.21 -2.30
C ILE A 81 -18.66 -11.64 -1.81
N THR A 82 -18.98 -12.55 -2.73
CA THR A 82 -18.80 -13.98 -2.51
C THR A 82 -17.32 -14.32 -2.68
N VAL A 83 -16.74 -15.02 -1.70
CA VAL A 83 -15.39 -15.61 -1.78
C VAL A 83 -15.59 -17.09 -2.08
N ASP A 84 -14.95 -17.64 -3.10
CA ASP A 84 -14.94 -19.09 -3.30
C ASP A 84 -14.10 -19.74 -2.19
N THR A 85 -14.62 -20.81 -1.62
CA THR A 85 -14.01 -21.57 -0.52
C THR A 85 -13.60 -22.97 -0.94
N LYS A 86 -13.83 -23.36 -2.21
CA LYS A 86 -13.34 -24.64 -2.76
C LYS A 86 -11.82 -24.68 -2.71
N GLY A 87 -11.26 -25.74 -2.14
CA GLY A 87 -9.82 -25.89 -1.92
C GLY A 87 -9.22 -25.00 -0.80
N LEU A 88 -9.98 -24.10 -0.17
CA LEU A 88 -9.46 -23.15 0.82
C LEU A 88 -9.28 -23.80 2.20
N ILE A 89 -8.17 -24.51 2.40
CA ILE A 89 -7.77 -25.10 3.68
C ILE A 89 -6.94 -24.07 4.47
N ILE A 90 -7.47 -23.60 5.60
CA ILE A 90 -6.80 -22.66 6.52
C ILE A 90 -6.73 -23.30 7.89
N ASP A 91 -5.69 -24.11 8.10
CA ASP A 91 -5.44 -24.87 9.34
C ASP A 91 -4.09 -24.51 9.98
N GLY A 92 -3.90 -24.87 11.25
CA GLY A 92 -2.63 -24.72 11.98
C GLY A 92 -2.19 -23.28 12.27
N THR A 93 -3.04 -22.27 12.04
CA THR A 93 -2.64 -20.86 12.15
C THR A 93 -2.51 -20.41 13.63
N VAL A 94 -1.29 -20.45 14.15
CA VAL A 94 -0.98 -20.01 15.53
C VAL A 94 -1.12 -18.48 15.61
N ARG A 95 -1.82 -17.98 16.64
CA ARG A 95 -1.92 -16.52 16.89
C ARG A 95 -0.51 -15.95 17.13
N PRO A 96 -0.05 -14.96 16.34
CA PRO A 96 1.31 -14.46 16.48
C PRO A 96 1.49 -13.75 17.83
N LYS A 97 2.62 -13.98 18.51
CA LYS A 97 2.99 -13.33 19.78
C LYS A 97 3.49 -11.88 19.59
N PHE A 98 2.91 -11.13 18.65
CA PHE A 98 3.15 -9.69 18.58
C PHE A 98 2.36 -9.01 19.69
N SER A 99 3.07 -8.53 20.71
CA SER A 99 2.51 -7.78 21.86
C SER A 99 2.05 -6.37 21.50
N TRP A 100 2.39 -5.89 20.30
CA TRP A 100 2.05 -4.57 19.80
C TRP A 100 0.83 -4.64 18.86
N ASN A 101 -0.21 -3.91 19.25
CA ASN A 101 -1.43 -3.56 18.52
C ASN A 101 -2.54 -4.64 18.44
N TYR A 102 -3.77 -4.19 18.73
CA TYR A 102 -5.03 -4.80 18.32
C TYR A 102 -5.23 -4.68 16.79
N CYS A 103 -4.27 -5.14 15.99
CA CYS A 103 -4.45 -5.20 14.55
C CYS A 103 -5.63 -6.12 14.22
N ALA A 104 -6.51 -5.70 13.31
CA ALA A 104 -7.72 -6.45 12.95
C ALA A 104 -7.42 -7.92 12.61
N THR A 105 -6.25 -8.15 12.00
CA THR A 105 -5.77 -9.47 11.57
C THR A 105 -5.58 -10.47 12.72
N CYS A 106 -5.36 -10.03 13.96
CA CYS A 106 -4.97 -10.92 15.08
C CYS A 106 -6.08 -11.89 15.58
N HIS A 107 -7.24 -11.90 14.91
CA HIS A 107 -8.41 -12.74 15.21
C HIS A 107 -8.83 -13.71 14.09
N HIS A 108 -8.23 -13.67 12.89
CA HIS A 108 -8.66 -14.55 11.79
C HIS A 108 -7.93 -15.91 11.74
N THR A 109 -7.67 -16.52 12.90
CA THR A 109 -6.98 -17.83 13.01
C THR A 109 -7.84 -19.04 12.62
N ARG A 110 -8.93 -18.83 11.88
CA ARG A 110 -9.92 -19.84 11.46
C ARG A 110 -10.50 -19.46 10.10
N THR A 111 -10.73 -20.43 9.21
CA THR A 111 -11.24 -20.23 7.85
C THR A 111 -12.44 -19.28 7.78
N LYS A 112 -13.46 -19.49 8.64
CA LYS A 112 -14.67 -18.64 8.70
C LYS A 112 -14.35 -17.16 8.99
N ASN A 113 -13.33 -16.87 9.79
CA ASN A 113 -12.94 -15.50 10.11
C ASN A 113 -12.14 -14.86 8.97
N VAL A 114 -11.34 -15.64 8.24
CA VAL A 114 -10.66 -15.18 7.01
C VAL A 114 -11.68 -14.89 5.92
N ILE A 115 -12.60 -15.81 5.65
CA ILE A 115 -13.70 -15.62 4.68
C ILE A 115 -14.53 -14.38 5.04
N LYS A 116 -14.89 -14.17 6.31
CA LYS A 116 -15.64 -12.99 6.76
C LYS A 116 -14.91 -11.67 6.49
N PHE A 117 -13.58 -11.66 6.62
CA PHE A 117 -12.74 -10.51 6.33
C PHE A 117 -12.57 -10.31 4.82
N ALA A 118 -12.19 -11.37 4.10
CA ALA A 118 -12.03 -11.40 2.65
C ALA A 118 -13.29 -11.01 1.87
N SER A 119 -14.48 -11.25 2.43
CA SER A 119 -15.77 -11.00 1.77
C SER A 119 -16.36 -9.60 1.99
N ARG A 120 -15.79 -8.71 2.82
CA ARG A 120 -16.37 -7.37 3.06
C ARG A 120 -15.34 -6.25 3.10
N LEU A 121 -15.42 -5.35 2.13
CA LEU A 121 -14.78 -4.04 2.22
C LEU A 121 -15.70 -3.13 3.05
N LYS A 122 -15.16 -2.46 4.05
CA LYS A 122 -15.78 -1.27 4.61
C LYS A 122 -14.71 -0.20 4.74
N THR A 123 -14.88 0.95 4.07
CA THR A 123 -13.91 2.06 4.19
C THR A 123 -14.48 3.41 3.76
N THR A 124 -13.76 4.49 4.05
CA THR A 124 -14.14 5.88 3.74
C THR A 124 -13.08 6.54 2.88
N PHE A 125 -13.45 6.91 1.65
CA PHE A 125 -12.68 7.82 0.79
C PHE A 125 -13.03 9.27 1.14
N LEU A 126 -12.01 10.14 1.14
CA LEU A 126 -12.14 11.59 1.31
C LEU A 126 -11.40 12.36 0.22
N HIS A 127 -12.04 13.42 -0.28
CA HIS A 127 -11.42 14.54 -0.97
C HIS A 127 -11.34 15.69 0.02
N LEU A 128 -10.10 16.07 0.39
CA LEU A 128 -9.80 17.17 1.30
C LEU A 128 -9.30 18.39 0.52
N LYS A 129 -9.55 19.60 1.03
CA LYS A 129 -9.06 20.86 0.46
C LYS A 129 -8.05 21.57 1.37
N GLY A 130 -7.02 22.14 0.75
CA GLY A 130 -6.06 23.04 1.40
C GLY A 130 -5.32 22.42 2.59
N VAL A 131 -4.78 21.21 2.42
CA VAL A 131 -4.12 20.45 3.49
C VAL A 131 -2.65 20.18 3.18
N TYR A 132 -1.82 20.13 4.22
CA TYR A 132 -0.47 19.62 4.13
C TYR A 132 -0.44 18.10 4.31
N LEU A 133 0.44 17.44 3.58
CA LEU A 133 0.69 16.00 3.60
C LEU A 133 2.16 15.73 3.90
N ALA A 134 2.45 14.87 4.87
CA ALA A 134 3.80 14.38 5.18
C ALA A 134 4.14 13.10 4.39
N GLY A 135 5.43 12.82 4.17
CA GLY A 135 5.90 11.52 3.63
C GLY A 135 5.60 10.31 4.51
N SER A 136 5.12 10.51 5.74
CA SER A 136 4.54 9.47 6.60
C SER A 136 3.01 9.30 6.44
N CYS A 137 2.43 9.93 5.42
CA CYS A 137 1.00 10.00 5.10
C CYS A 137 0.11 10.67 6.17
N HIS A 138 0.69 11.56 6.99
CA HIS A 138 -0.07 12.41 7.92
C HIS A 138 -0.66 13.63 7.21
N ILE A 139 -1.80 14.11 7.71
CA ILE A 139 -2.57 15.23 7.14
C ILE A 139 -2.68 16.36 8.16
N SER A 140 -2.50 17.61 7.73
CA SER A 140 -2.53 18.80 8.58
C SER A 140 -3.24 19.99 7.92
N ASP A 141 -3.85 20.87 8.73
CA ASP A 141 -4.36 22.20 8.34
C ASP A 141 -3.28 23.31 8.43
N GLY A 142 -2.02 22.96 8.68
CA GLY A 142 -0.96 23.92 9.00
C GLY A 142 -1.07 24.51 10.42
N ARG A 143 -1.91 23.92 11.29
CA ARG A 143 -2.03 24.26 12.72
C ARG A 143 -2.02 23.02 13.64
N ARG A 144 -2.54 21.89 13.17
CA ARG A 144 -2.65 20.60 13.87
C ARG A 144 -2.44 19.44 12.90
N VAL A 145 -2.06 18.26 13.38
CA VAL A 145 -2.16 17.00 12.61
C VAL A 145 -3.41 16.23 13.00
N PHE A 146 -4.10 15.72 11.99
CA PHE A 146 -5.27 14.85 12.15
C PHE A 146 -4.84 13.39 12.17
N SER A 147 -5.39 12.59 13.09
CA SER A 147 -5.30 11.14 12.92
C SER A 147 -6.40 10.68 11.95
N ARG A 148 -6.03 9.73 11.09
CA ARG A 148 -6.96 9.04 10.20
C ARG A 148 -7.81 8.01 10.96
N ASP A 149 -7.29 7.51 12.10
CA ASP A 149 -8.00 6.62 13.02
C ASP A 149 -7.47 6.79 14.47
N PRO A 150 -8.31 6.97 15.50
CA PRO A 150 -7.86 6.95 16.90
C PRO A 150 -7.19 5.63 17.35
N ARG A 151 -7.33 4.54 16.60
CA ARG A 151 -6.61 3.26 16.81
C ARG A 151 -5.21 3.25 16.17
N ASP A 152 -4.89 4.17 15.26
CA ASP A 152 -3.52 4.30 14.75
C ASP A 152 -2.68 5.04 15.82
N ILE A 153 -1.88 4.27 16.56
CA ILE A 153 -1.00 4.77 17.61
C ILE A 153 0.34 5.31 17.07
N LEU A 154 0.58 5.20 15.77
CA LEU A 154 1.88 5.53 15.17
C LEU A 154 2.14 7.04 14.94
N PRO A 155 1.15 7.94 14.77
CA PRO A 155 1.42 9.39 14.67
C PRO A 155 2.27 9.93 15.82
N TYR A 156 2.01 9.43 17.05
CA TYR A 156 2.76 9.77 18.27
C TYR A 156 4.21 9.27 18.30
N LYS A 157 4.62 8.38 17.37
CA LYS A 157 5.98 7.80 17.30
C LYS A 157 6.78 8.23 16.09
N ILE A 158 6.19 9.00 15.17
CA ILE A 158 6.81 9.36 13.89
C ILE A 158 7.38 10.78 13.93
N PHE A 159 6.80 11.69 14.71
CA PHE A 159 7.38 13.00 14.97
C PHE A 159 8.45 12.92 16.06
N ILE A 160 9.69 12.61 15.67
CA ILE A 160 10.83 12.71 16.57
C ILE A 160 11.12 14.19 16.86
N PRO A 161 11.23 14.62 18.13
CA PRO A 161 11.66 15.98 18.47
C PRO A 161 13.08 16.25 17.96
N GLY A 162 13.30 17.39 17.31
CA GLY A 162 14.58 17.75 16.69
C GLY A 162 14.82 17.18 15.28
N GLU A 163 13.91 16.36 14.75
CA GLU A 163 13.96 15.90 13.35
C GLU A 163 13.52 17.03 12.41
N THR A 164 14.50 17.67 11.73
CA THR A 164 14.31 18.73 10.72
C THR A 164 13.40 18.26 9.58
N ARG A 165 12.52 19.14 9.10
CA ARG A 165 11.48 18.82 8.11
C ARG A 165 11.53 19.82 6.95
N SER A 166 11.65 19.29 5.73
CA SER A 166 11.68 20.09 4.50
C SER A 166 10.28 20.27 3.92
N PHE A 167 10.10 21.34 3.14
CA PHE A 167 8.94 21.54 2.29
C PHE A 167 9.30 21.22 0.84
N ALA A 168 8.76 20.13 0.30
CA ALA A 168 9.10 19.59 -1.01
C ALA A 168 8.28 20.22 -2.17
N GLY A 169 7.15 20.88 -1.87
CA GLY A 169 6.40 21.63 -2.89
C GLY A 169 4.90 21.73 -2.69
N ASN A 170 4.22 22.24 -3.73
CA ASN A 170 2.77 22.42 -3.80
C ASN A 170 2.19 21.57 -4.95
N TYR A 171 1.05 20.92 -4.72
CA TYR A 171 0.31 20.20 -5.75
C TYR A 171 -1.17 20.61 -5.77
N ASP A 172 -1.70 20.91 -6.95
CA ASP A 172 -3.13 21.22 -7.06
C ASP A 172 -4.01 19.98 -6.81
N HIS A 173 -3.55 18.82 -7.29
CA HIS A 173 -4.20 17.53 -7.13
C HIS A 173 -3.18 16.48 -6.70
N ALA A 174 -3.46 15.83 -5.57
CA ALA A 174 -2.62 14.77 -5.01
C ALA A 174 -3.48 13.58 -4.59
N ILE A 175 -3.02 12.37 -4.87
CA ILE A 175 -3.53 11.13 -4.28
C ILE A 175 -2.49 10.66 -3.27
N CYS A 176 -2.90 10.41 -2.04
CA CYS A 176 -2.07 9.69 -1.08
C CYS A 176 -2.94 8.74 -0.24
N VAL A 177 -2.56 7.47 -0.29
CA VAL A 177 -3.13 6.39 0.52
C VAL A 177 -1.99 5.70 1.28
N GLY A 178 -2.31 4.70 2.10
CA GLY A 178 -1.27 3.97 2.81
C GLY A 178 -0.64 4.73 3.99
N HIS A 179 0.54 4.28 4.36
CA HIS A 179 1.26 4.64 5.59
C HIS A 179 2.76 4.65 5.33
N ARG A 180 3.56 5.03 6.33
CA ARG A 180 5.02 5.11 6.21
C ARG A 180 5.70 3.83 5.69
N TRP A 181 5.18 2.65 6.00
CA TRP A 181 5.75 1.38 5.53
C TRP A 181 5.19 0.94 4.17
N SER A 182 4.36 1.74 3.50
CA SER A 182 3.91 1.45 2.14
C SER A 182 5.07 1.32 1.15
N SER A 183 6.25 1.89 1.39
CA SER A 183 7.45 1.67 0.57
C SER A 183 8.03 0.24 0.63
N TYR A 184 7.54 -0.65 1.50
CA TYR A 184 7.99 -2.04 1.58
C TYR A 184 7.06 -2.95 0.77
N TYR A 185 7.63 -3.77 -0.12
CA TYR A 185 6.91 -4.52 -1.17
C TYR A 185 5.50 -5.05 -0.81
N GLY A 186 5.39 -5.89 0.24
CA GLY A 186 4.11 -6.48 0.64
C GLY A 186 3.09 -5.43 1.11
N HIS A 187 3.53 -4.46 1.91
CA HIS A 187 2.73 -3.31 2.33
C HIS A 187 2.37 -2.40 1.14
N PHE A 188 3.22 -2.30 0.11
CA PHE A 188 2.86 -1.53 -1.08
C PHE A 188 1.62 -2.09 -1.75
N ILE A 189 1.52 -3.41 -1.95
CA ILE A 189 0.28 -3.98 -2.50
C ILE A 189 -0.88 -3.81 -1.52
N THR A 190 -0.76 -4.34 -0.29
CA THR A 190 -1.91 -4.51 0.60
C THR A 190 -2.42 -3.21 1.20
N ASP A 191 -1.53 -2.24 1.39
CA ASP A 191 -1.81 -1.00 2.13
C ASP A 191 -1.65 0.25 1.26
N TYR A 192 -1.10 0.17 0.04
CA TYR A 192 -1.14 1.27 -0.92
C TYR A 192 -2.04 0.95 -2.12
N LEU A 193 -1.76 -0.11 -2.89
CA LEU A 193 -2.51 -0.42 -4.12
C LEU A 193 -3.96 -0.84 -3.84
N CYS A 194 -4.23 -1.65 -2.81
CA CYS A 194 -5.60 -2.01 -2.45
C CYS A 194 -6.48 -0.80 -2.05
N PRO A 195 -6.09 0.09 -1.11
CA PRO A 195 -6.85 1.31 -0.85
C PRO A 195 -6.84 2.33 -2.01
N LEU A 196 -5.83 2.32 -2.89
CA LEU A 196 -5.86 3.13 -4.12
C LEU A 196 -7.05 2.74 -5.03
N MET A 197 -7.53 1.50 -4.99
CA MET A 197 -8.76 1.11 -5.71
C MET A 197 -10.04 1.76 -5.18
N CYS A 198 -10.03 2.39 -3.99
CA CYS A 198 -11.14 3.21 -3.48
C CYS A 198 -11.14 4.63 -4.06
N VAL A 199 -10.03 5.08 -4.66
CA VAL A 199 -9.91 6.44 -5.20
C VAL A 199 -10.59 6.47 -6.58
N PRO A 200 -11.65 7.27 -6.79
CA PRO A 200 -12.36 7.33 -8.07
C PRO A 200 -11.43 7.70 -9.24
N ARG A 201 -11.66 7.07 -10.41
CA ARG A 201 -10.71 7.09 -11.54
C ARG A 201 -10.57 8.46 -12.20
N GLU A 202 -11.56 9.33 -12.07
CA GLU A 202 -11.51 10.72 -12.53
C GLU A 202 -10.38 11.54 -11.84
N TYR A 203 -9.88 11.09 -10.69
CA TYR A 203 -8.79 11.75 -9.98
C TYR A 203 -7.40 11.26 -10.41
N TRP A 204 -7.27 10.04 -10.95
CA TRP A 204 -5.98 9.40 -11.23
C TRP A 204 -5.16 10.15 -12.29
N ALA A 205 -5.77 10.48 -13.41
CA ALA A 205 -5.09 11.06 -14.57
C ALA A 205 -4.58 12.51 -14.34
N LYS A 206 -5.09 13.18 -13.31
CA LYS A 206 -4.83 14.61 -13.02
C LYS A 206 -4.06 14.87 -11.73
N SER A 207 -3.73 13.84 -10.94
CA SER A 207 -3.08 13.98 -9.64
C SER A 207 -1.63 13.51 -9.65
N LYS A 208 -0.80 14.07 -8.77
CA LYS A 208 0.42 13.38 -8.33
C LYS A 208 0.05 12.23 -7.39
N VAL A 209 0.61 11.05 -7.62
CA VAL A 209 0.44 9.86 -6.77
C VAL A 209 1.62 9.81 -5.80
N ILE A 210 1.35 10.17 -4.55
CA ILE A 210 2.37 10.40 -3.53
C ILE A 210 2.56 9.14 -2.69
N VAL A 211 3.77 8.59 -2.72
CA VAL A 211 4.16 7.37 -1.97
C VAL A 211 5.13 7.78 -0.87
N GLY A 212 4.77 7.46 0.37
CA GLY A 212 5.61 7.72 1.54
C GLY A 212 6.82 6.79 1.63
N LEU A 213 7.98 7.34 1.98
CA LEU A 213 9.26 6.63 2.06
C LEU A 213 9.83 6.59 3.48
N GLU A 214 9.98 5.40 4.07
CA GLU A 214 10.87 5.22 5.23
C GLU A 214 12.35 5.05 4.79
N PRO A 215 13.34 5.65 5.49
CA PRO A 215 14.73 5.76 5.03
C PRO A 215 15.48 4.45 4.79
N GLU A 216 15.00 3.33 5.32
CA GLU A 216 15.64 2.01 5.18
C GLU A 216 15.34 1.34 3.81
N THR A 217 14.48 1.93 2.99
CA THR A 217 13.98 1.31 1.75
C THR A 217 14.98 1.41 0.60
N LYS A 218 15.83 0.40 0.43
CA LYS A 218 16.94 0.40 -0.55
C LYS A 218 16.58 0.27 -2.04
N SER A 219 15.33 -0.03 -2.40
CA SER A 219 14.89 -0.07 -3.80
C SER A 219 13.40 0.23 -3.92
N LEU A 220 13.08 1.17 -4.82
CA LEU A 220 11.72 1.65 -5.08
C LEU A 220 11.22 1.30 -6.48
N ASN A 221 12.00 0.59 -7.30
CA ASN A 221 11.60 0.18 -8.65
C ASN A 221 10.20 -0.47 -8.65
N HIS A 222 9.95 -1.36 -7.68
CA HIS A 222 8.65 -2.01 -7.48
C HIS A 222 7.45 -1.06 -7.32
N VAL A 223 7.66 0.15 -6.79
CA VAL A 223 6.63 1.20 -6.65
C VAL A 223 6.29 1.77 -8.02
N PHE A 224 7.30 2.16 -8.80
CA PHE A 224 7.16 2.69 -10.16
C PHE A 224 6.62 1.62 -11.13
N ASP A 225 7.17 0.41 -11.07
CA ASP A 225 6.78 -0.76 -11.85
C ASP A 225 5.27 -1.03 -11.65
N LEU A 226 4.83 -1.29 -10.42
CA LEU A 226 3.44 -1.64 -10.14
C LEU A 226 2.46 -0.48 -10.39
N LEU A 227 2.85 0.77 -10.12
CA LEU A 227 2.02 1.94 -10.45
C LEU A 227 1.85 2.10 -11.97
N THR A 228 2.91 1.89 -12.74
CA THR A 228 2.86 1.89 -14.21
C THR A 228 1.99 0.75 -14.73
N MET A 229 2.12 -0.46 -14.17
CA MET A 229 1.27 -1.61 -14.52
C MET A 229 -0.21 -1.37 -14.27
N ILE A 230 -0.60 -0.55 -13.28
CA ILE A 230 -2.01 -0.15 -13.06
C ILE A 230 -2.48 1.07 -13.85
N GLY A 231 -1.60 1.68 -14.65
CA GLY A 231 -1.91 2.81 -15.53
C GLY A 231 -1.71 4.21 -14.92
N ILE A 232 -0.98 4.31 -13.80
CA ILE A 232 -0.43 5.60 -13.35
C ILE A 232 0.85 5.87 -14.14
N LYS A 233 0.99 7.07 -14.72
CA LYS A 233 2.19 7.41 -15.47
C LYS A 233 3.36 7.74 -14.53
N ASN A 234 4.59 7.36 -14.91
CA ASN A 234 5.79 7.59 -14.08
C ASN A 234 5.99 9.06 -13.70
N GLU A 235 5.73 10.02 -14.60
CA GLU A 235 5.87 11.45 -14.31
C GLU A 235 4.82 11.98 -13.31
N SER A 236 3.76 11.21 -13.03
CA SER A 236 2.78 11.50 -11.98
C SER A 236 3.14 10.89 -10.62
N ILE A 237 4.11 9.97 -10.55
CA ILE A 237 4.52 9.35 -9.29
C ILE A 237 5.49 10.30 -8.56
N HIS A 238 5.28 10.50 -7.27
CA HIS A 238 6.19 11.27 -6.42
C HIS A 238 6.49 10.47 -5.14
N ILE A 239 7.77 10.18 -4.93
CA ILE A 239 8.26 9.62 -3.68
C ILE A 239 8.49 10.79 -2.73
N LEU A 240 7.84 10.77 -1.57
CA LEU A 240 7.95 11.81 -0.55
C LEU A 240 8.69 11.25 0.66
N GLY A 241 9.87 11.81 0.98
CA GLY A 241 10.68 11.37 2.09
C GLY A 241 9.96 11.55 3.43
N ARG A 242 10.21 10.64 4.38
CA ARG A 242 9.65 10.62 5.74
C ARG A 242 9.45 11.98 6.41
N THR A 243 10.46 12.85 6.34
CA THR A 243 10.50 14.17 7.00
C THR A 243 9.96 15.30 6.12
N GLU A 244 9.68 15.02 4.86
CA GLU A 244 9.25 15.98 3.86
C GLU A 244 7.73 16.22 3.92
N TRP A 245 7.33 17.44 3.60
CA TRP A 245 5.95 17.87 3.52
C TRP A 245 5.64 18.54 2.19
N VAL A 246 4.42 18.33 1.68
CA VAL A 246 3.87 19.08 0.56
C VAL A 246 2.52 19.68 0.93
N PHE A 247 2.15 20.77 0.26
CA PHE A 247 0.82 21.34 0.35
C PHE A 247 -0.04 20.84 -0.81
N CYS A 248 -1.31 20.52 -0.54
CA CYS A 248 -2.25 19.97 -1.50
C CYS A 248 -3.52 20.82 -1.54
N ASN A 249 -3.80 21.50 -2.67
CA ASN A 249 -5.09 22.20 -2.85
C ASN A 249 -6.24 21.19 -2.79
N ASN A 250 -6.03 20.00 -3.35
CA ASN A 250 -6.95 18.86 -3.31
C ASN A 250 -6.17 17.58 -2.99
N LEU A 251 -6.45 16.95 -1.84
CA LEU A 251 -5.90 15.66 -1.44
C LEU A 251 -6.97 14.58 -1.49
N TYR A 252 -6.73 13.53 -2.26
CA TYR A 252 -7.59 12.36 -2.41
C TYR A 252 -7.01 11.19 -1.61
N THR A 253 -7.75 10.68 -0.61
CA THR A 253 -7.22 9.75 0.39
C THR A 253 -8.28 8.80 0.94
N VAL A 254 -7.86 7.85 1.78
CA VAL A 254 -8.68 6.83 2.46
C VAL A 254 -8.26 6.77 3.93
N VAL A 255 -9.20 6.81 4.88
CA VAL A 255 -8.89 7.11 6.30
C VAL A 255 -9.36 6.08 7.34
N ASP A 256 -10.62 5.64 7.30
CA ASP A 256 -11.16 4.59 8.18
C ASP A 256 -11.61 3.40 7.32
N PRO A 257 -11.19 2.16 7.62
CA PRO A 257 -10.06 1.84 8.48
C PRO A 257 -8.73 2.35 7.90
N PRO A 258 -7.71 2.54 8.75
CA PRO A 258 -6.37 2.89 8.33
C PRO A 258 -5.74 1.70 7.60
N SER A 259 -4.73 2.01 6.80
CA SER A 259 -4.07 1.07 5.90
C SER A 259 -3.14 0.09 6.63
N TYR A 260 -3.73 -0.90 7.33
CA TYR A 260 -3.01 -2.05 7.89
C TYR A 260 -3.83 -3.31 7.61
N PHE A 261 -3.72 -3.85 6.39
CA PHE A 261 -4.48 -4.98 5.87
C PHE A 261 -5.98 -4.83 6.17
N SER A 262 -6.55 -3.67 5.87
CA SER A 262 -7.93 -3.33 6.24
C SER A 262 -8.81 -2.97 5.04
N HIS A 263 -8.28 -3.18 3.82
CA HIS A 263 -8.94 -2.95 2.54
C HIS A 263 -9.11 -4.26 1.74
N PRO A 264 -9.86 -5.27 2.25
CA PRO A 264 -10.07 -6.56 1.61
C PRO A 264 -11.12 -6.48 0.47
N ALA A 265 -11.62 -7.64 0.04
CA ALA A 265 -12.77 -7.75 -0.88
C ALA A 265 -12.58 -6.95 -2.17
N THR A 266 -13.46 -5.98 -2.45
CA THR A 266 -13.51 -5.23 -3.73
C THR A 266 -12.26 -4.41 -4.04
N CYS A 267 -11.55 -3.93 -3.01
CA CYS A 267 -10.23 -3.31 -3.15
C CYS A 267 -9.21 -4.25 -3.79
N TYR A 268 -9.25 -5.52 -3.39
CA TYR A 268 -8.54 -6.56 -4.11
C TYR A 268 -9.22 -6.74 -5.48
N VAL A 269 -10.52 -7.08 -5.57
CA VAL A 269 -11.24 -7.39 -6.84
C VAL A 269 -10.93 -6.47 -8.02
N ASN A 270 -10.77 -5.17 -7.78
CA ASN A 270 -10.50 -4.19 -8.84
C ASN A 270 -9.02 -4.18 -9.30
N LEU A 271 -8.06 -4.60 -8.46
CA LEU A 271 -6.62 -4.58 -8.71
C LEU A 271 -6.16 -5.69 -9.68
N SER A 272 -6.61 -6.95 -9.54
CA SER A 272 -6.29 -8.01 -10.53
C SER A 272 -7.00 -7.75 -11.84
N LYS A 273 -8.28 -7.32 -11.82
CA LYS A 273 -9.00 -6.96 -13.07
C LYS A 273 -8.23 -5.92 -13.89
N LEU A 274 -7.62 -4.96 -13.20
CA LEU A 274 -6.78 -3.91 -13.77
C LEU A 274 -5.42 -4.45 -14.25
N LEU A 275 -4.72 -5.23 -13.42
CA LEU A 275 -3.41 -5.80 -13.77
C LEU A 275 -3.53 -6.84 -14.89
N ASN A 276 -4.47 -7.78 -14.82
CA ASN A 276 -4.75 -8.74 -15.90
C ASN A 276 -5.13 -8.03 -17.20
N LYS A 277 -5.89 -6.93 -17.15
CA LYS A 277 -6.20 -6.13 -18.33
C LYS A 277 -4.95 -5.50 -18.94
N ASN A 278 -4.13 -4.84 -18.13
CA ASN A 278 -3.00 -4.04 -18.59
C ASN A 278 -1.79 -4.91 -18.99
N LEU A 279 -1.56 -6.01 -18.27
CA LEU A 279 -0.52 -7.02 -18.52
C LEU A 279 -0.95 -8.11 -19.50
N LYS A 280 -2.19 -8.05 -20.04
CA LYS A 280 -2.76 -9.00 -21.00
C LYS A 280 -2.79 -10.47 -20.52
N LEU A 281 -3.18 -10.69 -19.27
CA LEU A 281 -3.17 -12.01 -18.62
C LEU A 281 -4.51 -12.77 -18.68
N GLN A 282 -5.47 -12.31 -19.49
CA GLN A 282 -6.82 -12.89 -19.59
C GLN A 282 -6.79 -14.37 -19.93
N ASP A 283 -5.93 -14.76 -20.88
CA ASP A 283 -5.83 -16.11 -21.43
C ASP A 283 -4.78 -16.97 -20.72
N VAL A 284 -4.09 -16.41 -19.70
CA VAL A 284 -2.98 -17.08 -19.00
C VAL A 284 -3.50 -17.79 -17.74
N GLU A 285 -3.83 -19.07 -17.89
CA GLU A 285 -4.28 -19.95 -16.80
C GLU A 285 -3.37 -19.88 -15.56
N ALA A 286 -3.95 -20.03 -14.36
CA ALA A 286 -3.23 -20.08 -13.09
C ALA A 286 -3.04 -21.54 -12.65
N LYS A 287 -1.91 -22.15 -13.06
CA LYS A 287 -1.63 -23.58 -12.84
C LYS A 287 -1.43 -23.97 -11.37
N GLN A 288 -0.89 -23.08 -10.53
CA GLN A 288 -0.66 -23.31 -9.09
C GLN A 288 -0.74 -21.99 -8.30
N TYR A 289 -0.95 -22.11 -6.98
CA TYR A 289 -0.88 -21.01 -6.01
C TYR A 289 -0.03 -21.45 -4.80
N VAL A 290 0.98 -20.65 -4.42
CA VAL A 290 2.00 -21.04 -3.45
C VAL A 290 1.97 -20.11 -2.22
N ILE A 291 1.66 -20.65 -1.03
CA ILE A 291 1.71 -19.94 0.26
C ILE A 291 3.01 -20.33 0.99
N CYS A 292 3.84 -19.34 1.34
CA CYS A 292 5.19 -19.56 1.86
C CYS A 292 5.44 -19.01 3.27
N ASN A 293 4.62 -19.45 4.23
CA ASN A 293 4.84 -19.16 5.65
C ASN A 293 5.76 -20.18 6.33
N ARG A 294 6.64 -19.72 7.23
CA ARG A 294 7.75 -20.51 7.80
C ARG A 294 7.26 -21.41 8.94
N ARG A 295 7.78 -22.63 9.04
CA ARG A 295 7.99 -23.30 10.35
C ARG A 295 9.36 -22.87 10.91
N PRO A 296 9.53 -22.67 12.23
CA PRO A 296 10.86 -22.46 12.81
C PRO A 296 11.80 -23.64 12.52
N PRO A 297 13.13 -23.42 12.35
CA PRO A 297 13.86 -22.14 12.37
C PRO A 297 13.97 -21.49 10.97
N ALA A 298 13.20 -21.93 9.98
CA ALA A 298 13.52 -21.74 8.57
C ALA A 298 13.61 -20.28 8.10
N ASN A 299 14.48 -20.04 7.11
CA ASN A 299 14.40 -18.85 6.27
C ASN A 299 13.23 -18.94 5.26
N ARG A 300 12.84 -17.80 4.65
CA ARG A 300 11.61 -17.76 3.83
C ARG A 300 11.93 -18.27 2.44
N LYS A 301 11.44 -19.47 2.14
CA LYS A 301 11.59 -20.13 0.85
C LYS A 301 10.28 -20.00 0.08
N ILE A 302 10.35 -19.59 -1.19
CA ILE A 302 9.35 -20.02 -2.18
C ILE A 302 9.46 -21.55 -2.28
N ALA A 303 8.34 -22.26 -2.41
CA ALA A 303 8.35 -23.60 -2.98
C ALA A 303 8.43 -23.46 -4.51
N ASN A 304 9.35 -24.19 -5.14
CA ASN A 304 9.55 -24.20 -6.61
C ASN A 304 10.19 -22.91 -7.18
N PHE A 305 11.03 -22.18 -6.44
CA PHE A 305 11.71 -20.98 -7.00
C PHE A 305 12.68 -21.35 -8.13
N ASP A 306 13.35 -22.49 -7.94
CA ASP A 306 14.33 -23.01 -8.86
C ASP A 306 13.67 -23.51 -10.17
N GLU A 307 12.36 -23.78 -10.16
CA GLU A 307 11.54 -24.06 -11.36
C GLU A 307 11.07 -22.78 -12.09
N LEU A 308 11.38 -21.60 -11.53
CA LEU A 308 10.94 -20.28 -12.02
C LEU A 308 12.14 -19.38 -12.36
N TRP A 309 13.32 -19.98 -12.56
CA TRP A 309 14.59 -19.30 -12.90
C TRP A 309 15.55 -20.15 -13.77
N ASN A 310 15.16 -21.37 -14.13
CA ASN A 310 15.86 -22.24 -15.10
C ASN A 310 15.03 -22.35 -16.38
#